data_AF-A0A231HP32-F1
#
_entry.id   AF-A0A231HP32-F1
#
_cell.length_a   1.000
_cell.length_b   1.000
_cell.length_c   1.000
_cell.angle_alpha   90.00
_cell.angle_beta   90.00
_cell.angle_gamma   90.00
#
_symmetry.space_group_name_H-M   'P 1'
#
loop_
_entity.id
_entity.type
_entity.pdbx_description
1 polymer ?
#
loop_
_entity_poly.entity_id
_entity_poly.type
_entity_poly.pdbx_seq_one_letter_code
_entity_poly.pdbx_strand_id
1 'polypeptide(L)'
;MKFAALVAAAALSMAGAPAMADDAQLARGKELFMSKAVPACAVCHTLADAGASGAIGPNLDELKPDAARVMKALKEGLGTMPSFAATLNAADMEAVTAYVVHATSK
;
A
#
# COMPACT_ATOMS: atom_id res chain seq x y z
N MET A 1 -43.09 -38.21 21.27
CA MET A 1 -43.19 -37.55 19.95
C MET A 1 -43.29 -36.05 20.17
N LYS A 2 -42.26 -35.28 19.77
CA LYS A 2 -42.30 -34.31 18.64
C LYS A 2 -43.05 -33.01 19.02
N PHE A 3 -42.53 -31.78 19.01
CA PHE A 3 -41.32 -31.16 18.46
C PHE A 3 -41.01 -29.91 19.31
N ALA A 4 -39.73 -29.57 19.54
CA ALA A 4 -39.33 -28.33 20.19
C ALA A 4 -38.46 -27.47 19.26
N ALA A 5 -38.92 -26.23 19.11
CA ALA A 5 -38.18 -24.99 18.83
C ALA A 5 -37.34 -24.90 17.54
N LEU A 6 -37.95 -24.28 16.53
CA LEU A 6 -37.26 -23.38 15.60
C LEU A 6 -36.70 -22.18 16.39
N VAL A 7 -35.39 -22.02 16.43
CA VAL A 7 -34.74 -20.74 16.78
C VAL A 7 -34.07 -20.24 15.50
N ALA A 8 -34.59 -19.10 15.02
CA ALA A 8 -34.10 -18.40 13.85
C ALA A 8 -32.63 -18.02 14.03
N ALA A 9 -31.77 -18.52 13.14
CA ALA A 9 -30.42 -17.99 12.99
C ALA A 9 -30.53 -16.61 12.31
N ALA A 10 -30.32 -15.56 13.09
CA ALA A 10 -30.17 -14.21 12.58
C ALA A 10 -28.94 -14.16 11.67
N ALA A 11 -29.17 -13.98 10.36
CA ALA A 11 -28.12 -13.66 9.41
C ALA A 11 -27.61 -12.25 9.71
N LEU A 12 -26.49 -12.17 10.44
CA LEU A 12 -25.77 -10.93 10.67
C LEU A 12 -25.14 -10.49 9.34
N SER A 13 -25.82 -9.58 8.65
CA SER A 13 -25.31 -8.95 7.43
C SER A 13 -24.16 -8.01 7.82
N MET A 14 -22.91 -8.45 7.64
CA MET A 14 -21.73 -7.58 7.74
C MET A 14 -21.66 -6.66 6.51
N ALA A 15 -22.44 -5.58 6.53
CA ALA A 15 -22.25 -4.45 5.63
C ALA A 15 -21.35 -3.41 6.33
N GLY A 16 -20.05 -3.65 6.32
CA GLY A 16 -19.07 -2.74 6.91
C GLY A 16 -17.65 -3.15 6.57
N ALA A 17 -17.22 -2.96 5.32
CA ALA A 17 -15.88 -3.39 4.88
C ALA A 17 -15.09 -2.47 3.90
N PRO A 18 -15.42 -1.18 3.63
CA PRO A 18 -14.51 -0.35 2.82
C PRO A 18 -13.34 0.21 3.64
N ALA A 19 -13.59 0.88 4.77
CA ALA A 19 -12.55 1.61 5.50
C ALA A 19 -11.43 0.71 6.07
N MET A 20 -11.76 -0.48 6.58
CA MET A 20 -10.76 -1.40 7.12
C MET A 20 -9.85 -2.00 6.03
N ALA A 21 -10.37 -2.18 4.82
CA ALA A 21 -9.58 -2.69 3.70
C ALA A 21 -8.57 -1.64 3.21
N ASP A 22 -8.98 -0.37 3.16
CA ASP A 22 -8.12 0.75 2.80
C ASP A 22 -7.00 0.95 3.84
N ASP A 23 -7.33 0.92 5.13
CA ASP A 23 -6.32 1.05 6.21
C ASP A 23 -5.28 -0.08 6.20
N ALA A 24 -5.73 -1.32 5.99
CA ALA A 24 -4.84 -2.47 5.88
C ALA A 24 -3.91 -2.38 4.66
N GLN A 25 -4.44 -1.90 3.52
CA GLN A 25 -3.64 -1.69 2.32
C GLN A 25 -2.60 -0.59 2.53
N LEU A 26 -2.97 0.53 3.15
CA LEU A 26 -2.05 1.63 3.47
C LEU A 26 -0.96 1.18 4.46
N ALA A 27 -1.33 0.41 5.49
CA ALA A 27 -0.37 -0.17 6.42
C ALA A 27 0.63 -1.11 5.73
N ARG A 28 0.14 -1.97 4.82
CA ARG A 28 0.99 -2.85 4.01
C ARG A 28 1.93 -2.06 3.10
N GLY A 29 1.42 -1.03 2.44
CA GLY A 29 2.20 -0.15 1.58
C GLY A 29 3.31 0.56 2.35
N LYS A 30 3.02 1.04 3.57
CA LYS A 30 4.01 1.64 4.46
C LYS A 30 5.09 0.65 4.89
N GLU A 31 4.71 -0.58 5.25
CA GLU A 31 5.67 -1.63 5.63
C GLU A 31 6.65 -1.96 4.49
N LEU A 32 6.12 -2.10 3.28
CA LEU A 32 6.90 -2.30 2.05
C LEU A 32 7.83 -1.12 1.77
N PHE A 33 7.31 0.10 1.85
CA PHE A 33 8.06 1.33 1.64
C PHE A 33 9.25 1.43 2.62
N MET A 34 9.03 1.07 3.87
CA MET A 34 10.02 1.20 4.94
C MET A 34 11.07 0.08 4.95
N SER A 35 10.69 -1.17 4.64
CA SER A 35 11.54 -2.30 5.00
C SER A 35 11.39 -3.59 4.19
N LYS A 36 10.23 -3.86 3.58
CA LYS A 36 9.98 -5.17 2.93
C LYS A 36 10.25 -5.19 1.44
N ALA A 37 10.19 -4.04 0.76
CA ALA A 37 10.78 -3.92 -0.57
C ALA A 37 12.32 -3.95 -0.43
N VAL A 38 13.01 -4.59 -1.38
CA VAL A 38 14.48 -4.67 -1.38
C VAL A 38 15.01 -4.14 -2.72
N PRO A 39 15.74 -3.00 -2.72
CA PRO A 39 15.99 -2.11 -1.58
C PRO A 39 14.70 -1.45 -1.06
N ALA A 40 14.67 -1.08 0.22
CA ALA A 40 13.52 -0.36 0.79
C ALA A 40 13.43 1.04 0.17
N CYS A 41 12.21 1.47 -0.18
CA CYS A 41 11.97 2.75 -0.84
C CYS A 41 12.52 3.93 -0.02
N ALA A 42 12.39 3.84 1.32
CA ALA A 42 12.84 4.82 2.28
C ALA A 42 14.35 5.08 2.30
N VAL A 43 15.16 4.12 1.84
CA VAL A 43 16.62 4.30 1.72
C VAL A 43 16.93 5.35 0.63
N CYS A 44 16.10 5.42 -0.40
CA CYS A 44 16.34 6.29 -1.55
C CYS A 44 15.51 7.57 -1.50
N HIS A 45 14.30 7.53 -0.96
CA HIS A 45 13.33 8.63 -1.06
C HIS A 45 12.99 9.28 0.28
N THR A 46 12.82 10.60 0.24
CA THR A 46 12.15 11.36 1.30
C THR A 46 10.64 11.16 1.19
N LEU A 47 10.02 10.88 2.33
CA LEU A 47 8.57 10.82 2.50
C LEU A 47 8.24 11.05 3.98
N ALA A 48 7.71 12.21 4.31
CA ALA A 48 7.49 12.66 5.68
C ALA A 48 6.52 11.77 6.47
N ASP A 49 5.45 11.26 5.85
CA ASP A 49 4.52 10.32 6.51
C ASP A 49 5.24 9.06 7.00
N ALA A 50 6.22 8.59 6.24
CA ALA A 50 7.04 7.43 6.57
C ALA A 50 8.21 7.77 7.53
N GLY A 51 8.48 9.04 7.79
CA GLY A 51 9.70 9.48 8.48
C GLY A 51 10.98 9.18 7.69
N ALA A 52 10.88 9.03 6.36
CA ALA A 52 12.00 8.75 5.48
C ALA A 52 12.66 10.04 4.98
N SER A 53 13.98 10.02 4.87
CA SER A 53 14.82 11.16 4.45
C SER A 53 15.85 10.80 3.38
N GLY A 54 15.59 9.75 2.60
CA GLY A 54 16.48 9.33 1.52
C GLY A 54 16.61 10.40 0.42
N ALA A 55 17.83 10.65 -0.04
CA ALA A 55 18.13 11.72 -0.99
C ALA A 55 18.72 11.23 -2.34
N ILE A 56 18.63 9.94 -2.62
CA ILE A 56 19.09 9.35 -3.89
C ILE A 56 18.03 9.54 -4.97
N GLY A 57 16.78 9.24 -4.63
CA GLY A 57 15.61 9.53 -5.44
C GLY A 57 15.02 10.90 -5.13
N PRO A 58 14.05 11.37 -5.93
CA PRO A 58 13.33 12.61 -5.65
C PRO A 58 12.60 12.55 -4.31
N ASN A 59 12.44 13.72 -3.68
CA ASN A 59 11.54 13.92 -2.55
C ASN A 59 10.09 13.68 -3.00
N LEU A 60 9.43 12.68 -2.41
CA LEU A 60 8.07 12.31 -2.80
C LEU A 60 7.03 13.29 -2.26
N ASP A 61 7.31 13.96 -1.14
CA ASP A 61 6.44 15.01 -0.59
C ASP A 61 6.31 16.21 -1.55
N GLU A 62 7.38 16.49 -2.31
CA GLU A 62 7.40 17.54 -3.34
C GLU A 62 6.90 17.02 -4.70
N LEU A 63 7.32 15.81 -5.09
CA LEU A 63 7.02 15.26 -6.41
C LEU A 63 5.54 14.90 -6.58
N LYS A 64 4.89 14.46 -5.50
CA LYS A 64 3.47 14.06 -5.46
C LYS A 64 3.02 13.24 -6.67
N PRO A 65 3.68 12.10 -6.97
CA PRO A 65 3.38 11.33 -8.17
C PRO A 65 1.97 10.71 -8.10
N ASP A 66 1.31 10.61 -9.25
CA ASP A 66 0.06 9.86 -9.35
C ASP A 66 0.30 8.33 -9.31
N ALA A 67 -0.78 7.57 -9.15
CA ALA A 67 -0.73 6.12 -9.05
C ALA A 67 -0.12 5.45 -10.30
N ALA A 68 -0.42 5.98 -11.49
CA ALA A 68 0.07 5.41 -12.75
C ALA A 68 1.60 5.54 -12.84
N ARG A 69 2.14 6.70 -12.44
CA ARG A 69 3.58 6.96 -12.40
C ARG A 69 4.28 6.08 -11.38
N VAL A 70 3.74 5.94 -10.16
CA VAL A 70 4.34 5.07 -9.13
C VAL A 70 4.34 3.62 -9.59
N MET A 71 3.21 3.12 -10.10
CA MET A 71 3.10 1.74 -10.58
C MET A 71 4.04 1.45 -11.76
N LYS A 72 4.20 2.39 -12.70
CA LYS A 72 5.16 2.26 -13.81
C LYS A 72 6.59 2.18 -13.28
N ALA A 73 6.97 3.03 -12.33
CA ALA A 73 8.30 3.00 -11.74
C ALA A 73 8.57 1.69 -10.98
N LEU A 74 7.60 1.16 -10.25
CA LEU A 74 7.73 -0.14 -9.58
C LEU A 74 7.91 -1.29 -10.57
N LYS A 75 7.19 -1.28 -11.69
CA LYS A 75 7.24 -2.34 -12.71
C LYS A 75 8.50 -2.28 -13.56
N GLU A 76 8.89 -1.09 -13.99
CA GLU A 76 9.91 -0.92 -15.03
C GLU A 76 11.25 -0.40 -14.50
N GLY A 77 11.27 0.16 -13.29
CA GLY A 77 12.39 0.97 -12.82
C GLY A 77 12.45 2.34 -13.51
N LEU A 78 13.37 3.19 -13.05
CA LEU A 78 13.63 4.51 -13.62
C LEU A 78 15.03 5.00 -13.26
N GLY A 79 15.92 5.10 -14.24
CA GLY A 79 17.31 5.51 -13.99
C GLY A 79 18.01 4.56 -13.03
N THR A 80 18.42 5.05 -11.86
CA THR A 80 19.03 4.23 -10.79
C THR A 80 18.02 3.49 -9.92
N MET A 81 16.72 3.80 -10.03
CA MET A 81 15.67 3.07 -9.33
C MET A 81 15.44 1.71 -10.02
N PRO A 82 15.64 0.58 -9.31
CA PRO A 82 15.44 -0.75 -9.90
C PRO A 82 13.96 -1.04 -10.14
N SER A 83 13.69 -2.01 -11.03
CA SER A 83 12.37 -2.65 -11.11
C SER A 83 12.17 -3.59 -9.92
N PHE A 84 10.92 -3.69 -9.45
CA PHE A 84 10.46 -4.60 -8.40
C PHE A 84 9.58 -5.73 -8.93
N ALA A 85 9.39 -5.84 -10.25
CA ALA A 85 8.48 -6.82 -10.85
C ALA A 85 8.86 -8.29 -10.57
N ALA A 86 10.13 -8.55 -10.25
CA ALA A 86 10.62 -9.88 -9.89
C ALA A 86 10.52 -10.20 -8.38
N THR A 87 10.35 -9.18 -7.53
CA THR A 87 10.44 -9.31 -6.07
C THR A 87 9.14 -8.97 -5.36
N LEU A 88 8.27 -8.16 -5.96
CA LEU A 88 6.94 -7.82 -5.45
C LEU A 88 5.87 -8.40 -6.36
N ASN A 89 4.79 -8.89 -5.76
CA ASN A 89 3.59 -9.25 -6.49
C ASN A 89 2.71 -8.01 -6.78
N ALA A 90 1.65 -8.20 -7.57
CA ALA A 90 0.76 -7.11 -7.96
C ALA A 90 0.11 -6.39 -6.75
N ALA A 91 -0.38 -7.15 -5.77
CA ALA A 91 -1.04 -6.59 -4.59
C ALA A 91 -0.07 -5.75 -3.73
N ASP A 92 1.18 -6.18 -3.59
CA ASP A 92 2.21 -5.42 -2.88
C ASP A 92 2.59 -4.13 -3.63
N MET A 93 2.70 -4.18 -4.96
CA MET A 93 2.92 -2.97 -5.76
C MET A 93 1.75 -1.99 -5.69
N GLU A 94 0.52 -2.51 -5.67
CA GLU A 94 -0.69 -1.70 -5.48
C GLU A 94 -0.72 -1.07 -4.09
N ALA A 95 -0.35 -1.82 -3.04
CA ALA A 95 -0.28 -1.30 -1.68
C ALA A 95 0.76 -0.16 -1.55
N VAL A 96 1.97 -0.33 -2.11
CA VAL A 96 2.99 0.73 -2.14
C VAL A 96 2.47 1.95 -2.90
N THR A 97 1.83 1.73 -4.06
CA THR A 97 1.25 2.80 -4.88
C THR A 97 0.19 3.58 -4.12
N ALA A 98 -0.77 2.89 -3.51
CA ALA A 98 -1.82 3.51 -2.70
C ALA A 98 -1.24 4.30 -1.54
N TYR A 99 -0.26 3.73 -0.83
CA TYR A 99 0.40 4.40 0.28
C TYR A 99 1.14 5.68 -0.14
N VAL A 100 1.95 5.64 -1.20
CA VAL A 100 2.70 6.83 -1.67
C VAL A 100 1.74 7.95 -2.10
N VAL A 101 0.68 7.62 -2.84
CA VAL A 101 -0.31 8.62 -3.28
C VAL A 101 -1.06 9.19 -2.08
N HIS A 102 -1.49 8.35 -1.13
CA HIS A 102 -2.17 8.79 0.08
C HIS A 102 -1.29 9.70 0.93
N ALA A 103 -0.03 9.31 1.17
CA ALA A 103 0.91 10.04 2.00
C ALA A 103 1.24 11.43 1.45
N THR A 104 1.25 11.59 0.14
CA THR A 104 1.64 12.85 -0.54
C THR A 104 0.46 13.78 -0.86
N SER A 105 -0.77 13.31 -0.62
CA SER A 105 -2.02 14.05 -0.84
C SER A 105 -2.57 14.73 0.42
N LYS A 106 -1.86 14.63 1.55
CA LYS A 106 -2.20 15.30 2.81
C LYS A 106 -1.78 16.77 2.83
#